data_AF-A0A812UVU0-F1
#
_entry.id   AF-A0A812UVU0-F1
#
_cell.length_a   1.000
_cell.length_b   1.000
_cell.length_c   1.000
_cell.angle_alpha   90.00
_cell.angle_beta   90.00
_cell.angle_gamma   90.00
#
_symmetry.space_group_name_H-M   'P 1'
#
loop_
_entity.id
_entity.type
_entity.pdbx_description
1 polymer ?
#
loop_
_entity_poly.entity_id
_entity_poly.type
_entity_poly.pdbx_seq_one_letter_code
_entity_poly.pdbx_strand_id
1 'polypeptide(L)'
;MPANALGEGIELPIRASHASGANAEERPQRFARRRTTLVDLGKKLEACSEPDAATATATKILAVYTLARVAGNVLAVGWEASYFAMFDGVLRPVMTGFAVHFLLRNNGRFSEKSLLHLWCRRAIFSLAFFVGDDGFLGLVVWAFQGSAFAMNSLCVLGTLLWEIGCNCMQMHMTNLKLSALDRGFTAKLCHVVGILGILSILFLSGKATIRNCLYGHAMLSVTDLAVVNLSLFCCCVILLTQCCSLCFVACRALLAAGGDKAIRSTAHLLLGSAVLVLLGPALSFWSFYTYLTRDILLSKWKVTSGSWLTFDLFLQICNTLALSGVVGPKQWNRPMDAFRQLADLSGFGFASKRIAFPGHINERATKCIVSFPGKYSELWDEAVSAVTSQAGKTGTDSWSLACVFLTDAASGLGQHAENLDTPGKCWCHSIYGQVPAETYLNVVEVDPDRIDSPDNRQMLAFKRSDAEAMGQLLVIKSDQSDISWQRELAEATHKAQQLCWAKDGRAPWGCQWFEEWKKNADFAAQLHQELHVFYFEGRTGQGKVPWDQLCDEAAKAKAREGGGLGASQTAEVAYLQRMGFSFIEHDIRDFQAFIAADE
;
A
#
# COMPACT_ATOMS: atom_id res chain seq x y z
N MET A 1 -13.02 21.69 -26.08
CA MET A 1 -13.51 20.43 -25.47
C MET A 1 -12.45 19.93 -24.51
N PRO A 2 -12.61 20.04 -23.19
CA PRO A 2 -11.67 19.44 -22.26
C PRO A 2 -12.11 18.03 -21.86
N ALA A 3 -11.14 17.15 -21.77
CA ALA A 3 -11.27 15.71 -21.59
C ALA A 3 -11.43 15.30 -20.12
N ASN A 4 -12.47 14.51 -19.88
CA ASN A 4 -12.68 13.43 -18.91
C ASN A 4 -11.79 13.36 -17.65
N ALA A 5 -12.42 13.70 -16.52
CA ALA A 5 -12.08 13.15 -15.21
C ALA A 5 -12.60 11.71 -15.12
N LEU A 6 -11.71 10.74 -14.88
CA LEU A 6 -12.05 9.35 -14.59
C LEU A 6 -12.54 9.26 -13.15
N GLY A 7 -13.78 8.78 -12.98
CA GLY A 7 -14.46 8.64 -11.70
C GLY A 7 -13.82 7.59 -10.79
N GLU A 8 -13.75 7.93 -9.50
CA GLU A 8 -13.41 7.01 -8.42
C GLU A 8 -14.49 5.92 -8.31
N GLY A 9 -14.07 4.67 -8.44
CA GLY A 9 -14.94 3.50 -8.33
C GLY A 9 -15.45 3.31 -6.90
N ILE A 10 -16.74 3.02 -6.77
CA ILE A 10 -17.38 2.63 -5.51
C ILE A 10 -16.82 1.26 -5.10
N GLU A 11 -15.99 1.23 -4.05
CA GLU A 11 -15.41 0.00 -3.51
C GLU A 11 -16.45 -0.80 -2.73
N LEU A 12 -16.72 -2.04 -3.16
CA LEU A 12 -17.58 -3.01 -2.47
C LEU A 12 -16.75 -4.12 -1.79
N PRO A 13 -17.06 -4.45 -0.52
CA PRO A 13 -16.17 -5.24 0.34
C PRO A 13 -16.08 -6.77 0.05
N ILE A 14 -14.89 -7.36 0.21
CA ILE A 14 -14.55 -8.77 -0.13
C ILE A 14 -13.65 -9.42 0.95
N ARG A 15 -14.08 -10.46 1.70
CA ARG A 15 -13.25 -11.64 2.12
C ARG A 15 -14.06 -12.65 2.96
N ALA A 16 -13.99 -13.97 2.74
CA ALA A 16 -13.02 -15.04 3.07
C ALA A 16 -13.25 -15.73 4.42
N SER A 17 -13.45 -17.06 4.39
CA SER A 17 -13.66 -17.87 5.60
C SER A 17 -13.04 -19.26 5.50
N HIS A 18 -12.54 -19.73 6.64
CA HIS A 18 -12.19 -21.12 6.94
C HIS A 18 -13.43 -21.92 7.35
N ALA A 19 -13.47 -23.18 6.92
CA ALA A 19 -14.60 -24.10 7.08
C ALA A 19 -14.64 -24.81 8.45
N SER A 20 -15.85 -24.97 9.00
CA SER A 20 -16.24 -26.05 9.91
C SER A 20 -17.57 -26.63 9.41
N GLY A 21 -17.61 -27.94 9.20
CA GLY A 21 -18.68 -28.61 8.45
C GLY A 21 -19.89 -29.07 9.26
N ALA A 22 -20.91 -29.57 8.55
CA ALA A 22 -21.46 -30.94 8.65
C ALA A 22 -22.73 -31.10 7.78
N ASN A 23 -22.83 -32.26 7.10
CA ASN A 23 -24.01 -32.90 6.47
C ASN A 23 -24.56 -32.21 5.19
N ALA A 24 -25.01 -32.89 4.12
CA ALA A 24 -25.35 -34.29 3.89
C ALA A 24 -25.14 -34.68 2.40
N GLU A 25 -25.24 -35.98 2.17
CA GLU A 25 -25.13 -36.79 0.95
C GLU A 25 -25.44 -36.13 -0.41
N GLU A 26 -24.48 -36.20 -1.33
CA GLU A 26 -24.73 -36.52 -2.74
C GLU A 26 -23.45 -37.07 -3.39
N ARG A 27 -23.55 -38.24 -4.06
CA ARG A 27 -22.43 -38.92 -4.73
C ARG A 27 -22.11 -38.26 -6.09
N PRO A 28 -20.88 -37.78 -6.34
CA PRO A 28 -20.42 -37.52 -7.70
C PRO A 28 -19.52 -38.64 -8.21
N GLN A 29 -19.63 -38.88 -9.51
CA GLN A 29 -18.90 -39.86 -10.29
C GLN A 29 -17.38 -39.77 -10.11
N ARG A 30 -16.76 -40.94 -9.97
CA ARG A 30 -15.30 -41.14 -9.85
C ARG A 30 -14.59 -40.66 -11.12
N PHE A 31 -14.10 -39.42 -11.12
CA PHE A 31 -12.97 -39.06 -11.98
C PHE A 31 -11.70 -39.71 -11.41
N ALA A 32 -11.06 -40.56 -12.21
CA ALA A 32 -9.80 -41.20 -11.88
C ALA A 32 -8.72 -40.12 -11.68
N ARG A 33 -8.45 -39.82 -10.41
CA ARG A 33 -7.42 -38.89 -9.95
C ARG A 33 -6.05 -39.48 -10.29
N ARG A 34 -5.48 -39.10 -11.43
CA ARG A 34 -4.09 -39.43 -11.79
C ARG A 34 -3.19 -38.76 -10.75
N ARG A 35 -2.60 -39.55 -9.84
CA ARG A 35 -1.62 -39.05 -8.86
C ARG A 35 -0.41 -38.55 -9.61
N THR A 36 -0.25 -37.23 -9.71
CA THR A 36 1.02 -36.60 -10.04
C THR A 36 2.04 -37.06 -9.01
N THR A 37 3.04 -37.80 -9.44
CA THR A 37 4.08 -38.31 -8.54
C THR A 37 5.02 -37.16 -8.16
N LEU A 38 5.75 -37.29 -7.05
CA LEU A 38 6.82 -36.35 -6.68
C LEU A 38 7.86 -36.16 -7.80
N VAL A 39 8.02 -37.19 -8.64
CA VAL A 39 8.87 -37.17 -9.84
C VAL A 39 8.29 -36.27 -10.94
N ASP A 40 6.96 -36.25 -11.12
CA ASP A 40 6.31 -35.35 -12.08
C ASP A 40 6.35 -33.89 -11.61
N LEU A 41 6.30 -33.65 -10.29
CA LEU A 41 6.51 -32.33 -9.71
C LEU A 41 7.98 -31.88 -9.85
N GLY A 42 8.93 -32.80 -9.65
CA GLY A 42 10.36 -32.55 -9.86
C GLY A 42 10.67 -32.19 -11.32
N LYS A 43 10.12 -32.93 -12.29
CA LYS A 43 10.27 -32.64 -13.71
C LYS A 43 9.61 -31.32 -14.14
N LYS A 44 8.49 -30.93 -13.53
CA LYS A 44 7.87 -29.61 -13.77
C LYS A 44 8.69 -28.46 -13.13
N LEU A 45 9.31 -28.71 -11.98
CA LEU A 45 10.22 -27.75 -11.33
C LEU A 45 11.53 -27.58 -12.11
N GLU A 46 12.05 -28.66 -12.70
CA GLU A 46 13.22 -28.62 -13.58
C GLU A 46 12.89 -27.95 -14.93
N ALA A 47 11.71 -28.21 -15.50
CA ALA A 47 11.25 -27.56 -16.75
C ALA A 47 10.96 -26.05 -16.59
N CYS A 48 10.71 -25.56 -15.37
CA CYS A 48 10.60 -24.13 -15.07
C CYS A 48 11.95 -23.46 -14.73
N SER A 49 13.07 -24.19 -14.83
CA SER A 49 14.37 -23.76 -14.32
C SER A 49 15.49 -23.77 -15.37
N GLU A 50 15.20 -23.87 -16.67
CA GLU A 50 16.21 -23.50 -17.65
C GLU A 50 16.32 -21.98 -17.68
N PRO A 51 17.43 -21.39 -17.19
CA PRO A 51 17.62 -19.95 -17.30
C PRO A 51 17.58 -19.60 -18.78
N ASP A 52 16.73 -18.63 -19.13
CA ASP A 52 16.70 -18.07 -20.47
C ASP A 52 18.14 -17.79 -20.93
N ALA A 53 18.47 -18.14 -22.17
CA ALA A 53 19.81 -18.00 -22.73
C ALA A 53 20.36 -16.57 -22.55
N ALA A 54 19.45 -15.58 -22.52
CA ALA A 54 19.76 -14.19 -22.16
C ALA A 54 20.29 -14.04 -20.72
N THR A 55 19.63 -14.63 -19.72
CA THR A 55 20.06 -14.59 -18.31
C THR A 55 21.40 -15.30 -18.09
N ALA A 56 21.61 -16.43 -18.78
CA ALA A 56 22.89 -17.14 -18.73
C ALA A 56 24.03 -16.29 -19.31
N THR A 57 23.79 -15.59 -20.42
CA THR A 57 24.75 -14.68 -21.05
C THR A 57 25.05 -13.48 -20.16
N ALA A 58 24.01 -12.83 -19.61
CA ALA A 58 24.16 -11.71 -18.68
C ALA A 58 24.95 -12.11 -17.42
N THR A 59 24.75 -13.31 -16.88
CA THR A 59 25.49 -13.82 -15.73
C THR A 59 26.98 -14.02 -16.04
N LYS A 60 27.32 -14.50 -17.24
CA LYS A 60 28.73 -14.63 -17.68
C LYS A 60 29.39 -13.26 -17.82
N ILE A 61 28.70 -12.30 -18.45
CA ILE A 61 29.20 -10.92 -18.59
C ILE A 61 29.44 -10.31 -17.20
N LEU A 62 28.50 -10.47 -16.28
CA LEU A 62 28.63 -9.99 -14.91
C LEU A 62 29.81 -10.62 -14.17
N ALA A 63 30.03 -11.93 -14.32
CA ALA A 63 31.17 -12.61 -13.70
C ALA A 63 32.51 -12.05 -14.23
N VAL A 64 32.62 -11.86 -15.55
CA VAL A 64 33.82 -11.25 -16.16
C VAL A 64 34.00 -9.81 -15.66
N TYR A 65 32.93 -9.02 -15.61
CA TYR A 65 32.95 -7.65 -15.09
C TYR A 65 33.43 -7.59 -13.63
N THR A 66 32.87 -8.43 -12.76
CA THR A 66 33.27 -8.52 -11.35
C THR A 66 34.74 -8.94 -11.21
N LEU A 67 35.19 -9.95 -11.96
CA LEU A 67 36.60 -10.38 -11.95
C LEU A 67 37.54 -9.29 -12.45
N ALA A 68 37.16 -8.55 -13.49
CA ALA A 68 37.94 -7.42 -13.99
C ALA A 68 38.06 -6.30 -12.95
N ARG A 69 36.98 -5.99 -12.22
CA ARG A 69 37.01 -5.03 -11.10
C ARG A 69 37.91 -5.48 -9.96
N VAL A 70 37.82 -6.76 -9.55
CA VAL A 70 38.70 -7.32 -8.52
C VAL A 70 40.16 -7.22 -8.95
N ALA A 71 40.48 -7.63 -10.18
CA ALA A 71 41.84 -7.55 -10.71
C ALA A 71 42.36 -6.10 -10.75
N GLY A 72 41.55 -5.16 -11.23
CA GLY A 72 41.90 -3.74 -11.28
C GLY A 72 42.17 -3.15 -9.89
N ASN A 73 41.32 -3.49 -8.90
CA ASN A 73 41.51 -3.03 -7.53
C ASN A 73 42.76 -3.63 -6.88
N VAL A 74 42.98 -4.94 -7.02
CA VAL A 74 44.17 -5.61 -6.45
C VAL A 74 45.47 -5.04 -7.06
N LEU A 75 45.47 -4.79 -8.38
CA LEU A 75 46.62 -4.17 -9.05
C LEU A 75 46.87 -2.73 -8.58
N ALA A 76 45.82 -1.94 -8.40
CA ALA A 76 45.95 -0.54 -7.97
C ALA A 76 46.36 -0.39 -6.50
N VAL A 77 45.86 -1.27 -5.63
CA VAL A 77 46.21 -1.30 -4.22
C VAL A 77 47.68 -1.72 -4.02
N GLY A 78 48.19 -2.61 -4.88
CA GLY A 78 49.57 -3.11 -4.83
C GLY A 78 49.78 -4.15 -3.72
N TRP A 79 50.83 -4.97 -3.87
CA TRP A 79 51.09 -6.12 -2.98
C TRP A 79 51.52 -5.71 -1.55
N GLU A 80 52.04 -4.49 -1.38
CA GLU A 80 52.50 -3.97 -0.08
C GLU A 80 51.39 -3.32 0.76
N ALA A 81 50.15 -3.31 0.26
CA ALA A 81 49.05 -2.67 0.95
C ALA A 81 48.60 -3.41 2.21
N SER A 82 47.91 -2.68 3.08
CA SER A 82 47.28 -3.27 4.25
C SER A 82 46.26 -4.35 3.85
N TYR A 83 46.14 -5.40 4.67
CA TYR A 83 45.14 -6.46 4.51
C TYR A 83 43.72 -5.92 4.27
N PHE A 84 43.36 -4.80 4.91
CA PHE A 84 42.06 -4.15 4.74
C PHE A 84 41.85 -3.60 3.33
N ALA A 85 42.85 -2.96 2.72
CA ALA A 85 42.72 -2.44 1.37
C ALA A 85 42.56 -3.57 0.33
N MET A 86 43.29 -4.68 0.49
CA MET A 86 43.08 -5.87 -0.34
C MET A 86 41.68 -6.46 -0.13
N PHE A 87 41.21 -6.51 1.12
CA PHE A 87 39.87 -6.99 1.44
C PHE A 87 38.79 -6.15 0.75
N ASP A 88 38.90 -4.82 0.78
CA ASP A 88 37.94 -3.93 0.11
C ASP A 88 37.97 -4.06 -1.41
N GLY A 89 39.18 -4.13 -1.98
CA GLY A 89 39.38 -4.30 -3.42
C GLY A 89 38.73 -5.58 -3.97
N VAL A 90 38.64 -6.63 -3.15
CA VAL A 90 38.01 -7.91 -3.51
C VAL A 90 36.52 -7.94 -3.13
N LEU A 91 36.20 -7.64 -1.86
CA LEU A 91 34.86 -7.88 -1.32
C LEU A 91 33.82 -6.97 -1.97
N ARG A 92 34.17 -5.71 -2.25
CA ARG A 92 33.21 -4.73 -2.78
C ARG A 92 32.69 -5.10 -4.18
N PRO A 93 33.53 -5.42 -5.18
CA PRO A 93 33.05 -5.92 -6.47
C PRO A 93 32.26 -7.24 -6.35
N VAL A 94 32.66 -8.12 -5.43
CA VAL A 94 31.98 -9.41 -5.23
C VAL A 94 30.57 -9.21 -4.67
N MET A 95 30.39 -8.36 -3.65
CA MET A 95 29.07 -8.10 -3.06
C MET A 95 28.12 -7.41 -4.04
N THR A 96 28.60 -6.39 -4.76
CA THR A 96 27.80 -5.69 -5.76
C THR A 96 27.49 -6.60 -6.96
N GLY A 97 28.46 -7.40 -7.40
CA GLY A 97 28.25 -8.43 -8.42
C GLY A 97 27.22 -9.46 -7.99
N PHE A 98 27.27 -9.94 -6.75
CA PHE A 98 26.27 -10.86 -6.19
C PHE A 98 24.88 -10.23 -6.17
N ALA A 99 24.75 -8.96 -5.78
CA ALA A 99 23.47 -8.26 -5.79
C ALA A 99 22.86 -8.15 -7.20
N VAL A 100 23.68 -7.80 -8.20
CA VAL A 100 23.23 -7.78 -9.61
C VAL A 100 22.87 -9.18 -10.08
N HIS A 101 23.65 -10.21 -9.72
CA HIS A 101 23.34 -11.59 -10.05
C HIS A 101 22.00 -12.02 -9.44
N PHE A 102 21.75 -11.64 -8.19
CA PHE A 102 20.47 -11.88 -7.51
C PHE A 102 19.29 -11.25 -8.26
N LEU A 103 19.44 -10.02 -8.77
CA LEU A 103 18.42 -9.38 -9.61
C LEU A 103 18.17 -10.15 -10.92
N LEU A 104 19.24 -10.51 -11.62
CA LEU A 104 19.16 -11.23 -12.89
C LEU A 104 18.50 -12.61 -12.71
N ARG A 105 18.88 -13.34 -11.67
CA ARG A 105 18.34 -14.68 -11.38
C ARG A 105 16.88 -14.63 -10.96
N ASN A 106 16.46 -13.59 -10.25
CA ASN A 106 15.10 -13.44 -9.77
C ASN A 106 14.25 -12.53 -10.66
N ASN A 107 14.65 -12.28 -11.92
CA ASN A 107 14.00 -11.29 -12.77
C ASN A 107 12.49 -11.55 -12.96
N GLY A 108 12.06 -12.81 -12.94
CA GLY A 108 10.63 -13.18 -13.00
C GLY A 108 9.80 -12.74 -11.80
N ARG A 109 10.41 -12.42 -10.64
CA ARG A 109 9.71 -11.82 -9.48
C ARG A 109 9.57 -10.30 -9.59
N PHE A 110 10.30 -9.66 -10.51
CA PHE A 110 10.24 -8.23 -10.71
C PHE A 110 9.20 -7.89 -11.79
N SER A 111 8.07 -7.33 -11.36
CA SER A 111 7.15 -6.63 -12.27
C SER A 111 7.77 -5.33 -12.79
N GLU A 112 7.78 -5.13 -14.12
CA GLU A 112 8.22 -3.89 -14.77
C GLU A 112 7.27 -2.72 -14.52
N LYS A 113 6.01 -3.01 -14.18
CA LYS A 113 4.99 -2.00 -13.84
C LYS A 113 5.15 -1.48 -12.40
N SER A 114 5.89 -2.19 -11.55
CA SER A 114 6.12 -1.77 -10.17
C SER A 114 7.24 -0.73 -10.10
N LEU A 115 6.88 0.50 -9.70
CA LEU A 115 7.87 1.57 -9.46
C LEU A 115 8.92 1.14 -8.42
N LEU A 116 8.53 0.40 -7.38
CA LEU A 116 9.44 -0.09 -6.34
C LEU A 116 10.51 -1.02 -6.92
N HIS A 117 10.13 -1.89 -7.86
CA HIS A 117 11.05 -2.79 -8.55
C HIS A 117 11.99 -2.06 -9.49
N LEU A 118 11.48 -1.06 -10.21
CA LEU A 118 12.30 -0.20 -11.06
C LEU A 118 13.37 0.54 -10.23
N TRP A 119 12.97 1.10 -9.09
CA TRP A 119 13.90 1.77 -8.18
C TRP A 119 14.89 0.81 -7.52
N CYS A 120 14.48 -0.41 -7.18
CA CYS A 120 15.39 -1.45 -6.71
C CYS A 120 16.49 -1.75 -7.74
N ARG A 121 16.13 -1.92 -9.02
CA ARG A 121 17.10 -2.16 -10.10
C ARG A 121 18.07 -0.99 -10.21
N ARG A 122 17.55 0.24 -10.26
CA ARG A 122 18.37 1.46 -10.31
C ARG A 122 19.33 1.55 -9.14
N ALA A 123 18.84 1.35 -7.91
CA ALA A 123 19.66 1.39 -6.71
C ALA A 123 20.79 0.35 -6.74
N ILE A 124 20.50 -0.92 -7.06
CA ILE A 124 21.55 -1.96 -7.14
C ILE A 124 22.55 -1.67 -8.27
N PHE A 125 22.10 -1.21 -9.45
CA PHE A 125 23.03 -0.87 -10.54
C PHE A 125 23.89 0.35 -10.19
N SER A 126 23.34 1.35 -9.50
CA SER A 126 24.11 2.47 -8.99
C SER A 126 25.12 2.03 -7.94
N LEU A 127 24.73 1.16 -7.00
CA LEU A 127 25.65 0.58 -5.99
C LEU A 127 26.74 -0.28 -6.63
N ALA A 128 26.45 -0.93 -7.76
CA ALA A 128 27.41 -1.73 -8.52
C ALA A 128 28.32 -0.91 -9.45
N PHE A 129 28.10 0.40 -9.57
CA PHE A 129 28.96 1.28 -10.34
C PHE A 129 30.34 1.41 -9.68
N PHE A 130 31.41 1.57 -10.47
CA PHE A 130 32.81 1.55 -10.00
C PHE A 130 33.24 2.85 -9.29
N VAL A 131 32.29 3.71 -8.89
CA VAL A 131 32.61 4.93 -8.14
C VAL A 131 33.14 4.53 -6.77
N GLY A 132 34.36 4.98 -6.47
CA GLY A 132 35.07 4.64 -5.23
C GLY A 132 35.94 3.39 -5.30
N ASP A 133 35.99 2.67 -6.43
CA ASP A 133 36.94 1.57 -6.63
C ASP A 133 38.38 2.12 -6.76
N ASP A 134 39.33 1.52 -6.01
CA ASP A 134 40.74 1.93 -6.05
C ASP A 134 41.35 1.78 -7.44
N GLY A 135 40.91 0.77 -8.22
CA GLY A 135 41.32 0.58 -9.61
C GLY A 135 40.92 1.74 -10.52
N PHE A 136 39.71 2.27 -10.34
CA PHE A 136 39.23 3.41 -11.10
C PHE A 136 39.93 4.70 -10.67
N LEU A 137 40.11 4.90 -9.36
CA LEU A 137 40.86 6.03 -8.83
C LEU A 137 42.30 6.04 -9.37
N GLY A 138 42.97 4.89 -9.36
CA GLY A 138 44.31 4.73 -9.91
C GLY A 138 44.39 5.07 -11.40
N LEU A 139 43.41 4.62 -12.20
CA LEU A 139 43.32 4.95 -13.63
C LEU A 139 43.13 6.45 -13.87
N VAL A 140 42.25 7.09 -13.11
CA VAL A 140 41.98 8.54 -13.21
C VAL A 140 43.23 9.34 -12.82
N VAL A 141 43.87 9.00 -11.69
CA VAL A 141 45.12 9.66 -11.27
C VAL A 141 46.22 9.48 -12.33
N TRP A 142 46.36 8.28 -12.89
CA TRP A 142 47.33 8.00 -13.96
C TRP A 142 47.05 8.80 -15.23
N ALA A 143 45.78 8.92 -15.65
CA ALA A 143 45.40 9.59 -16.89
C ALA A 143 45.64 11.12 -16.86
N PHE A 144 45.66 11.74 -15.68
CA PHE A 144 45.71 13.20 -15.53
C PHE A 144 47.07 13.77 -15.07
N GLN A 145 48.13 12.96 -14.94
CA GLN A 145 49.58 13.24 -14.79
C GLN A 145 50.12 14.58 -14.22
N GLY A 146 49.35 15.43 -13.52
CA GLY A 146 49.83 16.77 -13.15
C GLY A 146 49.06 17.54 -12.08
N SER A 147 47.89 17.07 -11.63
CA SER A 147 47.11 17.80 -10.59
C SER A 147 46.49 16.86 -9.55
N ALA A 148 47.33 16.17 -8.78
CA ALA A 148 46.91 15.27 -7.70
C ALA A 148 45.86 15.91 -6.76
N PHE A 149 45.99 17.22 -6.48
CA PHE A 149 45.04 17.96 -5.66
C PHE A 149 43.62 18.07 -6.26
N ALA A 150 43.51 18.46 -7.54
CA ALA A 150 42.22 18.65 -8.21
C ALA A 150 41.49 17.31 -8.41
N MET A 151 42.25 16.24 -8.69
CA MET A 151 41.68 14.90 -8.87
C MET A 151 41.11 14.32 -7.58
N ASN A 152 41.80 14.52 -6.45
CA ASN A 152 41.27 14.08 -5.16
C ASN A 152 39.95 14.77 -4.82
N SER A 153 39.86 16.09 -5.03
CA SER A 153 38.60 16.82 -4.81
C SER A 153 37.45 16.31 -5.68
N LEU A 154 37.73 15.98 -6.95
CA LEU A 154 36.73 15.42 -7.86
C LEU A 154 36.29 14.00 -7.45
N CYS A 155 37.22 13.16 -6.98
CA CYS A 155 36.89 11.81 -6.53
C CYS A 155 36.11 11.80 -5.21
N VAL A 156 36.43 12.71 -4.29
CA VAL A 156 35.67 12.93 -3.05
C VAL A 156 34.26 13.41 -3.37
N LEU A 157 34.14 14.42 -4.23
CA LEU A 157 32.84 14.94 -4.64
C LEU A 157 32.01 13.86 -5.37
N GLY A 158 32.64 13.09 -6.26
CA GLY A 158 31.99 11.99 -6.96
C GLY A 158 31.46 10.90 -6.03
N THR A 159 32.28 10.47 -5.07
CA THR A 159 31.88 9.49 -4.04
C THR A 159 30.75 10.04 -3.17
N LEU A 160 30.85 11.30 -2.75
CA LEU A 160 29.81 11.94 -1.94
C LEU A 160 28.47 12.04 -2.69
N LEU A 161 28.48 12.48 -3.95
CA LEU A 161 27.27 12.57 -4.77
C LEU A 161 26.66 11.19 -5.03
N TRP A 162 27.50 10.18 -5.23
CA TRP A 162 27.06 8.80 -5.39
C TRP A 162 26.41 8.25 -4.12
N GLU A 163 27.00 8.46 -2.95
CA GLU A 163 26.42 8.06 -1.65
C GLU A 163 25.09 8.77 -1.37
N ILE A 164 25.02 10.08 -1.62
CA ILE A 164 23.77 10.85 -1.51
C ILE A 164 22.72 10.27 -2.46
N GLY A 165 23.10 10.00 -3.70
CA GLY A 165 22.21 9.41 -4.71
C GLY A 165 21.64 8.07 -4.28
N CYS A 166 22.49 7.17 -3.77
CA CYS A 166 22.10 5.85 -3.29
C CYS A 166 21.14 5.93 -2.09
N ASN A 167 21.45 6.77 -1.10
CA ASN A 167 20.59 7.00 0.05
C ASN A 167 19.25 7.64 -0.34
N CYS A 168 19.22 8.57 -1.31
CA CYS A 168 17.99 9.16 -1.82
C CYS A 168 17.09 8.12 -2.53
N MET A 169 17.68 7.20 -3.30
CA MET A 169 16.93 6.12 -3.92
C MET A 169 16.31 5.18 -2.87
N GLN A 170 17.06 4.83 -1.83
CA GLN A 170 16.55 3.99 -0.73
C GLN A 170 15.45 4.71 0.06
N MET A 171 15.62 6.00 0.35
CA MET A 171 14.56 6.82 0.97
C MET A 171 13.29 6.81 0.12
N HIS A 172 13.41 6.96 -1.20
CA HIS A 172 12.26 6.93 -2.10
C HIS A 172 11.60 5.54 -2.13
N MET A 173 12.38 4.45 -2.16
CA MET A 173 11.86 3.09 -2.05
C MET A 173 11.10 2.88 -0.73
N THR A 174 11.63 3.37 0.40
CA THR A 174 10.93 3.33 1.69
C THR A 174 9.63 4.13 1.65
N ASN A 175 9.61 5.30 1.02
CA ASN A 175 8.38 6.09 0.86
C ASN A 175 7.32 5.36 0.02
N LEU A 176 7.72 4.72 -1.09
CA LEU A 176 6.80 3.88 -1.88
C LEU A 176 6.23 2.74 -1.05
N LYS A 177 7.07 2.10 -0.23
CA LYS A 177 6.66 1.03 0.68
C LYS A 177 5.69 1.54 1.76
N LEU A 178 5.96 2.70 2.35
CA LEU A 178 5.07 3.34 3.31
C LEU A 178 3.72 3.73 2.69
N SER A 179 3.71 4.28 1.47
CA SER A 179 2.47 4.57 0.75
C SER A 179 1.64 3.30 0.50
N ALA A 180 2.27 2.17 0.21
CA ALA A 180 1.59 0.89 0.04
C ALA A 180 1.05 0.28 1.35
N LEU A 181 1.57 0.72 2.49
CA LEU A 181 1.12 0.36 3.83
C LEU A 181 0.13 1.38 4.42
N ASP A 182 -0.55 2.13 3.55
CA ASP A 182 -1.50 3.20 3.90
C ASP A 182 -0.90 4.32 4.79
N ARG A 183 0.41 4.55 4.68
CA ARG A 183 1.13 5.66 5.35
C ARG A 183 1.45 6.78 4.37
N GLY A 184 0.49 7.11 3.51
CA GLY A 184 0.64 8.11 2.45
C GLY A 184 1.08 9.49 2.97
N PHE A 185 0.54 9.93 4.12
CA PHE A 185 0.94 11.20 4.74
C PHE A 185 2.40 11.21 5.18
N THR A 186 2.84 10.17 5.91
CA THR A 186 4.24 10.00 6.35
C THR A 186 5.20 10.01 5.16
N ALA A 187 4.86 9.29 4.08
CA ALA A 187 5.66 9.23 2.87
C ALA A 187 5.81 10.62 2.22
N LYS A 188 4.71 11.40 2.13
CA LYS A 188 4.74 12.78 1.62
C LYS A 188 5.59 13.71 2.50
N LEU A 189 5.45 13.62 3.83
CA LEU A 189 6.26 14.39 4.76
C LEU A 189 7.76 14.10 4.57
N CYS A 190 8.14 12.82 4.55
CA CYS A 190 9.53 12.41 4.32
C CYS A 190 10.05 12.90 2.96
N HIS A 191 9.20 12.91 1.92
CA HIS A 191 9.59 13.43 0.61
C HIS A 191 9.87 14.94 0.64
N VAL A 192 9.01 15.74 1.26
CA VAL A 192 9.20 17.19 1.40
C VAL A 192 10.45 17.52 2.21
N VAL A 193 10.64 16.87 3.36
CA VAL A 193 11.83 17.06 4.20
C VAL A 193 13.10 16.62 3.46
N GLY A 194 13.02 15.56 2.65
CA GLY A 194 14.12 15.09 1.80
C GLY A 194 14.53 16.11 0.75
N ILE A 195 13.57 16.72 0.06
CA ILE A 195 13.82 17.80 -0.92
C ILE A 195 14.53 18.98 -0.23
N LEU A 196 14.06 19.40 0.94
CA LEU A 196 14.69 20.48 1.71
C LEU A 196 16.14 20.16 2.08
N GLY A 197 16.42 18.92 2.51
CA GLY A 197 17.78 18.47 2.81
C GLY A 197 18.69 18.49 1.58
N ILE A 198 18.22 17.99 0.43
CA ILE A 198 18.98 17.97 -0.82
C ILE A 198 19.29 19.39 -1.31
N LEU A 199 18.29 20.28 -1.32
CA LEU A 199 18.47 21.68 -1.72
C LEU A 199 19.47 22.39 -0.82
N SER A 200 19.48 22.09 0.47
CA SER A 200 20.45 22.65 1.43
C SER A 200 21.88 22.21 1.10
N ILE A 201 22.08 20.93 0.77
CA ILE A 201 23.40 20.40 0.35
C ILE A 201 23.84 21.04 -0.97
N LEU A 202 22.96 21.11 -1.98
CA LEU A 202 23.29 21.71 -3.28
C LEU A 202 23.67 23.18 -3.15
N PHE A 203 22.95 23.93 -2.30
CA PHE A 203 23.27 25.32 -2.00
C PHE A 203 24.67 25.45 -1.38
N LEU A 204 25.00 24.59 -0.41
CA LEU A 204 26.31 24.58 0.24
C LEU A 204 27.43 24.24 -0.77
N SER A 205 27.23 23.20 -1.60
CA SER A 205 28.19 22.78 -2.62
C SER A 205 28.44 23.88 -3.66
N GLY A 206 27.38 24.55 -4.11
CA GLY A 206 27.48 25.68 -5.04
C GLY A 206 28.27 26.84 -4.43
N LYS A 207 27.94 27.22 -3.19
CA LYS A 207 28.62 28.29 -2.46
C LYS A 207 30.10 27.98 -2.20
N ALA A 208 30.42 26.74 -1.81
CA ALA A 208 31.80 26.28 -1.62
C ALA A 208 32.60 26.32 -2.92
N THR A 209 32.00 25.89 -4.03
CA THR A 209 32.62 25.92 -5.36
C THR A 209 32.93 27.37 -5.79
N ILE A 210 31.96 28.28 -5.66
CA ILE A 210 32.14 29.70 -5.99
C ILE A 210 33.25 30.31 -5.13
N ARG A 211 33.27 30.04 -3.82
CA ARG A 211 34.31 30.56 -2.92
C ARG A 211 35.70 30.05 -3.29
N ASN A 212 35.82 28.76 -3.63
CA ASN A 212 37.09 28.17 -4.07
C ASN A 212 37.60 28.82 -5.37
N CYS A 213 36.72 29.07 -6.34
CA CYS A 213 37.08 29.73 -7.59
C CYS A 213 37.52 31.19 -7.38
N LEU A 214 36.89 31.92 -6.46
CA LEU A 214 37.14 33.35 -6.27
C LEU A 214 38.30 33.67 -5.33
N TYR A 215 38.49 32.89 -4.25
CA TYR A 215 39.34 33.29 -3.13
C TYR A 215 40.47 32.31 -2.78
N GLY A 216 40.56 31.15 -3.45
CA GLY A 216 41.66 30.20 -3.27
C GLY A 216 41.72 29.50 -1.90
N HIS A 217 40.85 29.83 -0.93
CA HIS A 217 40.78 29.18 0.38
C HIS A 217 39.34 28.98 0.86
N ALA A 218 39.05 27.75 1.32
CA ALA A 218 37.76 27.33 1.86
C ALA A 218 37.75 27.35 3.39
N MET A 219 37.67 28.53 4.02
CA MET A 219 37.23 28.57 5.41
C MET A 219 35.71 28.41 5.45
N LEU A 220 35.20 27.41 6.18
CA LEU A 220 33.76 27.24 6.45
C LEU A 220 33.27 28.41 7.32
N SER A 221 32.26 29.12 6.85
CA SER A 221 31.61 30.20 7.61
C SER A 221 30.56 29.64 8.57
N VAL A 222 30.15 30.41 9.58
CA VAL A 222 29.04 30.05 10.50
C VAL A 222 27.77 29.69 9.72
N THR A 223 27.50 30.40 8.63
CA THR A 223 26.35 30.09 7.74
C THR A 223 26.48 28.73 7.06
N ASP A 224 27.69 28.29 6.74
CA ASP A 224 27.92 26.98 6.12
C ASP A 224 27.66 25.86 7.13
N LEU A 225 28.07 26.05 8.39
CA LEU A 225 27.78 25.12 9.48
C LEU A 225 26.27 25.01 9.76
N ALA A 226 25.53 26.13 9.70
CA ALA A 226 24.08 26.12 9.86
C ALA A 226 23.37 25.31 8.77
N VAL A 227 23.82 25.41 7.50
CA VAL A 227 23.26 24.64 6.37
C VAL A 227 23.57 23.15 6.49
N VAL A 228 24.77 22.78 6.95
CA VAL A 228 25.12 21.39 7.26
C VAL A 228 24.20 20.85 8.37
N ASN A 229 24.04 21.60 9.46
CA ASN A 229 23.17 21.20 10.57
C ASN A 229 21.72 21.03 10.14
N LEU A 230 21.20 21.92 9.28
CA LEU A 230 19.85 21.78 8.72
C LEU A 230 19.71 20.50 7.88
N SER A 231 20.69 20.21 7.03
CA SER A 231 20.70 19.01 6.19
C SER A 231 20.74 17.73 7.04
N LEU A 232 21.57 17.71 8.08
CA LEU A 232 21.64 16.62 9.06
C LEU A 232 20.32 16.47 9.83
N PHE A 233 19.72 17.58 10.27
CA PHE A 233 18.42 17.57 10.93
C PHE A 233 17.32 16.97 10.03
N CYS A 234 17.24 17.42 8.76
CA CYS A 234 16.31 16.86 7.79
C CYS A 234 16.52 15.36 7.62
N CYS A 235 17.77 14.90 7.51
CA CYS A 235 18.09 13.49 7.41
C CYS A 235 17.60 12.72 8.65
N CYS A 236 17.95 13.16 9.86
CA CYS A 236 17.52 12.53 11.11
C CYS A 236 16.00 12.43 11.21
N VAL A 237 15.27 13.50 10.87
CA VAL A 237 13.80 13.51 10.88
C VAL A 237 13.24 12.45 9.93
N ILE A 238 13.77 12.34 8.71
CA ILE A 238 13.33 11.34 7.73
C ILE A 238 13.58 9.93 8.27
N LEU A 239 14.80 9.65 8.73
CA LEU A 239 15.18 8.30 9.16
C LEU A 239 14.38 7.83 10.38
N LEU A 240 14.21 8.70 11.37
CA LEU A 240 13.38 8.41 12.55
C LEU A 240 11.91 8.22 12.16
N THR A 241 11.37 9.08 11.30
CA THR A 241 9.96 8.99 10.87
C THR A 241 9.69 7.70 10.09
N GLN A 242 10.58 7.34 9.16
CA GLN A 242 10.48 6.11 8.38
C GLN A 242 10.65 4.87 9.25
N CYS A 243 11.64 4.85 10.15
CA CYS A 243 11.87 3.76 11.08
C CYS A 243 10.67 3.54 12.00
N CYS A 244 10.20 4.60 12.68
CA CYS A 244 9.04 4.53 13.58
C CYS A 244 7.80 4.02 12.85
N SER A 245 7.57 4.47 11.61
CA SER A 245 6.41 4.04 10.82
C SER A 245 6.50 2.56 10.41
N LEU A 246 7.68 2.10 9.97
CA LEU A 246 7.89 0.69 9.65
C LEU A 246 7.77 -0.20 10.89
N CYS A 247 8.34 0.21 12.03
CA CYS A 247 8.20 -0.49 13.30
C CYS A 247 6.74 -0.57 13.74
N PHE A 248 5.99 0.53 13.65
CA PHE A 248 4.57 0.56 14.02
C PHE A 248 3.76 -0.43 13.18
N VAL A 249 3.93 -0.42 11.86
CA VAL A 249 3.22 -1.35 10.96
C VAL A 249 3.65 -2.80 11.22
N ALA A 250 4.95 -3.05 11.43
CA ALA A 250 5.46 -4.38 11.77
C ALA A 250 4.87 -4.90 13.08
N CYS A 251 4.82 -4.09 14.14
CA CYS A 251 4.25 -4.46 15.42
C CYS A 251 2.76 -4.78 15.30
N ARG A 252 1.98 -3.94 14.59
CA ARG A 252 0.55 -4.23 14.35
C ARG A 252 0.36 -5.52 13.57
N ALA A 253 1.16 -5.75 12.53
CA ALA A 253 1.10 -6.97 11.75
C ALA A 253 1.47 -8.20 12.59
N LEU A 254 2.44 -8.11 13.50
CA LEU A 254 2.76 -9.20 14.43
C LEU A 254 1.61 -9.53 15.37
N LEU A 255 0.92 -8.51 15.88
CA LEU A 255 -0.26 -8.68 16.74
C LEU A 255 -1.42 -9.31 15.96
N ALA A 256 -1.66 -8.86 14.73
CA ALA A 256 -2.74 -9.35 13.87
C ALA A 256 -2.44 -10.72 13.22
N ALA A 257 -1.16 -11.12 13.10
CA ALA A 257 -0.77 -12.33 12.38
C ALA A 257 -1.37 -13.61 12.96
N GLY A 258 -1.70 -13.64 14.26
CA GLY A 258 -2.15 -14.85 14.94
C GLY A 258 -1.24 -16.04 14.62
N GLY A 259 -1.80 -17.10 14.04
CA GLY A 259 -1.12 -18.33 13.61
C GLY A 259 -0.38 -18.26 12.26
N ASP A 260 -0.54 -17.20 11.47
CA ASP A 260 -0.05 -17.13 10.09
C ASP A 260 1.47 -16.84 10.03
N LYS A 261 2.23 -17.85 9.60
CA LYS A 261 3.70 -17.75 9.45
C LYS A 261 4.12 -16.74 8.37
N ALA A 262 3.31 -16.54 7.34
CA ALA A 262 3.62 -15.64 6.23
C ALA A 262 3.58 -14.18 6.71
N ILE A 263 2.50 -13.78 7.39
CA ILE A 263 2.33 -12.43 7.93
C ILE A 263 3.43 -12.14 8.95
N ARG A 264 3.74 -13.09 9.86
CA ARG A 264 4.86 -12.93 10.78
C ARG A 264 6.18 -12.73 10.04
N SER A 265 6.46 -13.52 9.01
CA SER A 265 7.70 -13.34 8.22
C SER A 265 7.77 -11.95 7.57
N THR A 266 6.65 -11.43 7.05
CA THR A 266 6.60 -10.06 6.51
C THR A 266 6.89 -9.02 7.58
N ALA A 267 6.28 -9.17 8.75
CA ALA A 267 6.46 -8.23 9.83
C ALA A 267 7.92 -8.21 10.34
N HIS A 268 8.58 -9.38 10.44
CA HIS A 268 10.01 -9.43 10.76
C HIS A 268 10.87 -8.78 9.67
N LEU A 269 10.53 -8.94 8.38
CA LEU A 269 11.22 -8.26 7.29
C LEU A 269 11.01 -6.74 7.30
N LEU A 270 9.84 -6.26 7.71
CA LEU A 270 9.57 -4.84 7.93
C LEU A 270 10.39 -4.29 9.10
N LEU A 271 10.49 -5.03 10.20
CA LEU A 271 11.34 -4.66 11.33
C LEU A 271 12.82 -4.62 10.94
N GLY A 272 13.29 -5.63 10.17
CA GLY A 272 14.63 -5.62 9.59
C GLY A 272 14.85 -4.42 8.67
N SER A 273 13.87 -4.06 7.84
CA SER A 273 13.93 -2.87 6.99
C SER A 273 14.03 -1.59 7.84
N ALA A 274 13.30 -1.49 8.95
CA ALA A 274 13.34 -0.33 9.84
C ALA A 274 14.74 -0.12 10.44
N VAL A 275 15.39 -1.20 10.86
CA VAL A 275 16.78 -1.17 11.36
C VAL A 275 17.75 -0.77 10.24
N LEU A 276 17.62 -1.35 9.06
CA LEU A 276 18.50 -1.05 7.92
C LEU A 276 18.37 0.39 7.41
N VAL A 277 17.17 0.96 7.46
CA VAL A 277 16.93 2.39 7.14
C VAL A 277 17.72 3.32 8.06
N LEU A 278 17.94 2.96 9.33
CA LEU A 278 18.77 3.74 10.25
C LEU A 278 20.27 3.46 10.05
N LEU A 279 20.64 2.18 9.96
CA LEU A 279 22.05 1.77 9.97
C LEU A 279 22.83 2.20 8.73
N GLY A 280 22.22 2.12 7.53
CA GLY A 280 22.91 2.49 6.28
C GLY A 280 23.42 3.93 6.31
N PRO A 281 22.53 4.94 6.38
CA PRO A 281 22.93 6.34 6.43
C PRO A 281 23.87 6.67 7.60
N ALA A 282 23.66 6.06 8.78
CA ALA A 282 24.55 6.27 9.92
C ALA A 282 25.99 5.82 9.61
N LEU A 283 26.16 4.72 8.90
CA LEU A 283 27.47 4.23 8.46
C LEU A 283 28.02 5.02 7.29
N SER A 284 27.19 5.51 6.37
CA SER A 284 27.63 6.48 5.35
C SER A 284 28.19 7.74 6.00
N PHE A 285 27.50 8.29 7.02
CA PHE A 285 27.99 9.45 7.77
C PHE A 285 29.27 9.14 8.54
N TRP A 286 29.38 7.98 9.17
CA TRP A 286 30.60 7.55 9.86
C TRP A 286 31.78 7.38 8.89
N SER A 287 31.54 6.73 7.75
CA SER A 287 32.53 6.54 6.68
C SER A 287 33.01 7.90 6.17
N PHE A 288 32.08 8.83 5.91
CA PHE A 288 32.40 10.18 5.48
C PHE A 288 33.15 10.99 6.56
N TYR A 289 32.75 10.89 7.82
CA TYR A 289 33.40 11.56 8.94
C TYR A 289 34.84 11.06 9.14
N THR A 290 35.04 9.75 9.13
CA THR A 290 36.37 9.14 9.25
C THR A 290 37.27 9.49 8.05
N TYR A 291 36.68 9.59 6.85
CA TYR A 291 37.35 10.08 5.66
C TYR A 291 37.81 11.55 5.82
N LEU A 292 36.89 12.46 6.16
CA LEU A 292 37.18 13.89 6.34
C LEU A 292 38.21 14.15 7.44
N THR A 293 38.06 13.49 8.59
CA THR A 293 38.97 13.70 9.73
C THR A 293 40.38 13.21 9.44
N ARG A 294 40.55 12.10 8.70
CA ARG A 294 41.89 11.61 8.33
C ARG A 294 42.57 12.49 7.29
N ASP A 295 41.88 12.87 6.23
CA ASP A 295 42.47 13.65 5.14
C ASP A 295 42.78 15.10 5.56
N ILE A 296 41.93 15.72 6.36
CA ILE A 296 42.07 17.14 6.73
C ILE A 296 43.03 17.34 7.91
N LEU A 297 42.96 16.49 8.96
CA LEU A 297 43.68 16.77 10.20
C LEU A 297 45.08 16.14 10.29
N LEU A 298 45.32 15.00 9.63
CA LEU A 298 46.53 14.21 9.93
C LEU A 298 47.62 14.26 8.85
N SER A 299 47.35 14.85 7.68
CA SER A 299 48.24 15.00 6.49
C SER A 299 49.03 13.75 6.05
N LYS A 300 48.84 12.62 6.73
CA LYS A 300 49.48 11.33 6.49
C LYS A 300 48.51 10.44 5.75
N TRP A 301 48.70 10.45 4.44
CA TRP A 301 48.09 9.60 3.42
C TRP A 301 48.37 8.10 3.64
N LYS A 302 47.84 7.50 4.71
CA LYS A 302 47.74 6.04 4.82
C LYS A 302 46.30 5.60 4.62
N VAL A 303 46.00 5.22 3.38
CA VAL A 303 44.78 4.57 2.89
C VAL A 303 44.46 3.34 3.74
N THR A 304 43.79 3.54 4.86
CA THR A 304 43.43 2.48 5.84
C THR A 304 41.96 2.60 6.27
N SER A 305 41.12 3.29 5.50
CA SER A 305 39.71 3.59 5.83
C SER A 305 38.69 2.79 5.00
N GLY A 306 39.12 1.93 4.08
CA GLY A 306 38.21 1.30 3.11
C GLY A 306 37.15 0.36 3.71
N SER A 307 37.41 -0.22 4.90
CA SER A 307 36.54 -1.27 5.46
C SER A 307 35.13 -0.76 5.80
N TRP A 308 35.00 0.51 6.18
CA TRP A 308 33.70 1.08 6.56
C TRP A 308 32.81 1.33 5.35
N LEU A 309 33.39 1.76 4.22
CA LEU A 309 32.64 1.98 2.98
C LEU A 309 32.13 0.66 2.41
N THR A 310 32.94 -0.40 2.46
CA THR A 310 32.53 -1.73 2.02
C THR A 310 31.41 -2.29 2.91
N PHE A 311 31.47 -2.07 4.22
CA PHE A 311 30.40 -2.48 5.14
C PHE A 311 29.11 -1.67 4.95
N ASP A 312 29.21 -0.36 4.73
CA ASP A 312 28.07 0.48 4.38
C ASP A 312 27.39 -0.02 3.10
N LEU A 313 28.18 -0.25 2.04
CA LEU A 313 27.67 -0.79 0.77
C LEU A 313 26.92 -2.12 0.95
N PHE A 314 27.44 -3.01 1.79
CA PHE A 314 26.78 -4.26 2.12
C PHE A 314 25.39 -4.02 2.75
N LEU A 315 25.29 -3.11 3.72
CA LEU A 315 24.01 -2.79 4.34
C LEU A 315 23.05 -2.09 3.38
N GLN A 316 23.56 -1.21 2.51
CA GLN A 316 22.78 -0.57 1.46
C GLN A 316 22.19 -1.59 0.46
N ILE A 317 22.98 -2.60 0.07
CA ILE A 317 22.50 -3.72 -0.76
C ILE A 317 21.42 -4.50 -0.01
N CYS A 318 21.67 -4.89 1.24
CA CYS A 318 20.71 -5.61 2.07
C CYS A 318 19.40 -4.82 2.24
N ASN A 319 19.49 -3.52 2.48
CA ASN A 319 18.34 -2.62 2.62
C ASN A 319 17.54 -2.55 1.31
N THR A 320 18.23 -2.33 0.19
CA THR A 320 17.60 -2.26 -1.14
C THR A 320 16.86 -3.56 -1.46
N LEU A 321 17.47 -4.71 -1.19
CA LEU A 321 16.85 -6.02 -1.40
C LEU A 321 15.67 -6.27 -0.45
N ALA A 322 15.76 -5.89 0.83
CA ALA A 322 14.66 -6.00 1.80
C ALA A 322 13.49 -5.06 1.48
N LEU A 323 13.78 -3.83 1.03
CA LEU A 323 12.77 -2.84 0.62
C LEU A 323 12.03 -3.28 -0.63
N SER A 324 12.71 -3.96 -1.57
CA SER A 324 12.10 -4.45 -2.82
C SER A 324 10.98 -5.47 -2.62
N GLY A 325 10.93 -6.15 -1.46
CA GLY A 325 10.01 -7.25 -1.19
C GLY A 325 10.37 -8.57 -1.89
N VAL A 326 11.46 -8.60 -2.65
CA VAL A 326 11.95 -9.80 -3.36
C VAL A 326 12.55 -10.80 -2.37
N VAL A 327 13.13 -10.30 -1.27
CA VAL A 327 13.58 -11.11 -0.14
C VAL A 327 12.37 -11.43 0.74
N GLY A 328 11.84 -12.65 0.56
CA GLY A 328 10.71 -13.16 1.30
C GLY A 328 10.26 -14.54 0.81
N PRO A 329 9.30 -15.18 1.51
CA PRO A 329 8.73 -16.47 1.16
C PRO A 329 8.49 -16.64 -0.35
N LYS A 330 8.80 -17.82 -0.91
CA LYS A 330 8.63 -18.11 -2.35
C LYS A 330 7.20 -17.86 -2.84
N GLN A 331 6.20 -18.00 -1.96
CA GLN A 331 4.80 -17.70 -2.23
C GLN A 331 4.49 -16.22 -2.52
N TRP A 332 5.42 -15.30 -2.28
CA TRP A 332 5.28 -13.89 -2.66
C TRP A 332 5.68 -13.67 -4.12
N ASN A 333 4.84 -14.15 -5.04
CA ASN A 333 5.02 -13.81 -6.45
C ASN A 333 4.66 -12.32 -6.72
N ARG A 334 3.93 -11.68 -5.80
CA ARG A 334 3.58 -10.25 -5.81
C ARG A 334 3.76 -9.63 -4.42
N PRO A 335 4.95 -9.11 -4.09
CA PRO A 335 5.25 -8.59 -2.75
C PRO A 335 4.31 -7.46 -2.31
N MET A 336 3.87 -6.62 -3.25
CA MET A 336 2.95 -5.52 -3.01
C MET A 336 1.57 -5.98 -2.53
N ASP A 337 1.09 -7.13 -3.00
CA ASP A 337 -0.19 -7.67 -2.56
C ASP A 337 -0.11 -8.20 -1.12
N ALA A 338 1.05 -8.75 -0.71
CA ALA A 338 1.28 -9.10 0.68
C ALA A 338 1.34 -7.87 1.60
N PHE A 339 1.91 -6.75 1.12
CA PHE A 339 1.88 -5.48 1.86
C PHE A 339 0.48 -4.88 1.93
N ARG A 340 -0.31 -4.95 0.85
CA ARG A 340 -1.73 -4.56 0.86
C ARG A 340 -2.54 -5.41 1.82
N GLN A 341 -2.37 -6.74 1.78
CA GLN A 341 -3.02 -7.62 2.76
C GLN A 341 -2.63 -7.28 4.20
N LEU A 342 -1.37 -6.86 4.45
CA LEU A 342 -0.97 -6.35 5.75
C LEU A 342 -1.66 -5.01 6.10
N ALA A 343 -1.86 -4.13 5.13
CA ALA A 343 -2.58 -2.88 5.30
C ALA A 343 -4.06 -3.13 5.63
N ASP A 344 -4.71 -4.05 4.90
CA ASP A 344 -6.10 -4.47 5.12
C ASP A 344 -6.27 -5.05 6.53
N LEU A 345 -5.34 -5.95 6.94
CA LEU A 345 -5.29 -6.52 8.30
C LEU A 345 -4.95 -5.48 9.38
N SER A 346 -4.45 -4.30 9.02
CA SER A 346 -4.16 -3.22 9.96
C SER A 346 -5.34 -2.26 10.18
N GLY A 347 -6.54 -2.60 9.69
CA GLY A 347 -7.80 -1.99 10.13
C GLY A 347 -8.57 -1.21 9.08
N PHE A 348 -8.48 -1.58 7.79
CA PHE A 348 -9.38 -1.02 6.78
C PHE A 348 -10.06 -2.12 5.98
N GLY A 349 -11.30 -2.41 6.39
CA GLY A 349 -12.28 -3.17 5.62
C GLY A 349 -12.05 -4.67 5.66
N PHE A 350 -12.84 -5.38 6.47
CA PHE A 350 -13.85 -6.33 6.00
C PHE A 350 -14.51 -6.98 7.22
N ALA A 351 -15.78 -6.63 7.46
CA ALA A 351 -16.68 -7.40 8.33
C ALA A 351 -16.67 -8.85 7.82
N SER A 352 -16.13 -9.76 8.62
CA SER A 352 -15.65 -11.08 8.19
C SER A 352 -16.76 -12.12 7.92
N LYS A 353 -18.03 -11.72 7.97
CA LYS A 353 -19.17 -12.58 7.62
C LYS A 353 -20.23 -11.77 6.89
N ARG A 354 -20.66 -12.24 5.71
CA ARG A 354 -21.91 -11.78 5.06
C ARG A 354 -23.08 -12.24 5.93
N ILE A 355 -23.42 -11.43 6.91
CA ILE A 355 -24.64 -11.59 7.68
C ILE A 355 -25.52 -10.43 7.23
N ALA A 356 -26.61 -10.77 6.55
CA ALA A 356 -27.66 -9.80 6.33
C ALA A 356 -28.19 -9.35 7.69
N PHE A 357 -28.22 -8.04 7.90
CA PHE A 357 -28.73 -7.44 9.12
C PHE A 357 -29.91 -6.54 8.76
N PRO A 358 -31.16 -6.94 9.00
CA PRO A 358 -32.34 -6.16 8.63
C PRO A 358 -32.61 -4.99 9.59
N GLY A 359 -31.75 -4.75 10.57
CA GLY A 359 -32.03 -3.90 11.73
C GLY A 359 -32.58 -4.69 12.91
N HIS A 360 -32.55 -4.08 14.09
CA HIS A 360 -33.11 -4.62 15.32
C HIS A 360 -33.70 -3.48 16.15
N ILE A 361 -35.03 -3.38 16.20
CA ILE A 361 -35.73 -2.41 17.05
C ILE A 361 -36.25 -3.12 18.30
N ASN A 362 -35.77 -2.69 19.46
CA ASN A 362 -36.24 -3.16 20.75
C ASN A 362 -37.29 -2.17 21.27
N GLU A 363 -38.55 -2.61 21.44
CA GLU A 363 -39.65 -1.73 21.89
C GLU A 363 -39.42 -1.07 23.26
N ARG A 364 -38.54 -1.66 24.09
CA ARG A 364 -38.22 -1.12 25.42
C ARG A 364 -37.00 -0.21 25.43
N ALA A 365 -36.23 -0.20 24.36
CA ALA A 365 -35.06 0.66 24.27
C ALA A 365 -35.47 2.13 24.31
N THR A 366 -34.67 2.95 24.99
CA THR A 366 -34.83 4.41 25.02
C THR A 366 -34.00 5.11 23.95
N LYS A 367 -33.01 4.42 23.37
CA LYS A 367 -32.08 4.95 22.37
C LYS A 367 -32.09 4.07 21.12
N CYS A 368 -31.83 4.67 19.96
CA CYS A 368 -31.72 3.98 18.68
C CYS A 368 -30.58 4.54 17.83
N ILE A 369 -29.62 3.70 17.43
CA ILE A 369 -28.63 4.07 16.43
C ILE A 369 -29.28 3.97 15.04
N VAL A 370 -29.55 5.12 14.43
CA VAL A 370 -30.24 5.21 13.14
C VAL A 370 -29.31 5.42 11.96
N SER A 371 -28.07 5.84 12.18
CA SER A 371 -27.07 5.92 11.10
C SER A 371 -25.68 5.66 11.65
N PHE A 372 -24.93 4.77 10.98
CA PHE A 372 -23.61 4.33 11.41
C PHE A 372 -22.62 4.28 10.24
N PRO A 373 -21.36 4.72 10.42
CA PRO A 373 -20.38 4.75 9.35
C PRO A 373 -19.84 3.35 9.04
N GLY A 374 -20.24 2.78 7.90
CA GLY A 374 -19.83 1.45 7.45
C GLY A 374 -18.31 1.24 7.27
N LYS A 375 -17.51 2.32 7.29
CA LYS A 375 -16.03 2.27 7.28
C LYS A 375 -15.46 1.60 8.55
N TYR A 376 -16.19 1.63 9.66
CA TYR A 376 -15.75 1.12 10.96
C TYR A 376 -16.34 -0.26 11.24
N SER A 377 -15.97 -1.25 10.42
CA SER A 377 -16.58 -2.58 10.45
C SER A 377 -16.44 -3.30 11.79
N GLU A 378 -15.34 -3.10 12.52
CA GLU A 378 -15.14 -3.70 13.83
C GLU A 378 -16.15 -3.16 14.86
N LEU A 379 -16.34 -1.84 14.89
CA LEU A 379 -17.32 -1.19 15.78
C LEU A 379 -18.75 -1.52 15.38
N TRP A 380 -19.00 -1.69 14.08
CA TRP A 380 -20.28 -2.18 13.57
C TRP A 380 -20.57 -3.61 14.03
N ASP A 381 -19.60 -4.52 13.92
CA ASP A 381 -19.74 -5.91 14.37
C ASP A 381 -19.98 -5.98 15.89
N GLU A 382 -19.32 -5.10 16.66
CA GLU A 382 -19.57 -4.91 18.09
C GLU A 382 -21.01 -4.43 18.34
N ALA A 383 -21.49 -3.43 17.59
CA ALA A 383 -22.85 -2.92 17.70
C ALA A 383 -23.90 -4.01 17.43
N VAL A 384 -23.74 -4.75 16.33
CA VAL A 384 -24.64 -5.84 15.94
C VAL A 384 -24.60 -6.97 16.97
N SER A 385 -23.41 -7.30 17.49
CA SER A 385 -23.25 -8.35 18.51
C SER A 385 -23.92 -7.97 19.83
N ALA A 386 -23.81 -6.72 20.25
CA ALA A 386 -24.46 -6.21 21.45
C ALA A 386 -25.98 -6.39 21.37
N VAL A 387 -26.62 -5.86 20.31
CA VAL A 387 -28.09 -5.95 20.16
C VAL A 387 -28.58 -7.39 19.95
N THR A 388 -27.81 -8.22 19.23
CA THR A 388 -28.24 -9.60 18.93
C THR A 388 -28.08 -10.52 20.14
N SER A 389 -27.03 -10.35 20.93
CA SER A 389 -26.75 -11.21 22.10
C SER A 389 -27.64 -10.91 23.31
N GLN A 390 -28.19 -9.69 23.37
CA GLN A 390 -29.07 -9.24 24.46
C GLN A 390 -30.55 -9.57 24.23
N ALA A 391 -30.95 -9.98 23.02
CA ALA A 391 -32.32 -10.33 22.63
C ALA A 391 -32.99 -11.49 23.44
N GLY A 392 -32.33 -12.04 24.45
CA GLY A 392 -32.87 -13.05 25.37
C GLY A 392 -32.54 -12.86 26.84
N LYS A 393 -31.85 -11.78 27.25
CA LYS A 393 -31.51 -11.51 28.65
C LYS A 393 -32.50 -10.50 29.23
N THR A 394 -33.43 -11.01 30.04
CA THR A 394 -34.44 -10.22 30.76
C THR A 394 -33.77 -9.31 31.79
N GLY A 395 -33.42 -8.07 31.45
CA GLY A 395 -33.03 -7.12 32.50
C GLY A 395 -32.39 -5.79 32.11
N THR A 396 -31.88 -5.61 30.90
CA THR A 396 -31.22 -4.35 30.52
C THR A 396 -31.80 -3.79 29.23
N ASP A 397 -32.24 -2.53 29.28
CA ASP A 397 -32.83 -1.73 28.20
C ASP A 397 -31.78 -1.38 27.14
N SER A 398 -31.16 -2.39 26.55
CA SER A 398 -30.14 -2.20 25.53
C SER A 398 -30.79 -1.71 24.24
N TRP A 399 -30.50 -0.47 23.92
CA TRP A 399 -30.71 0.30 22.69
C TRP A 399 -31.04 -0.48 21.38
N SER A 400 -31.75 0.19 20.49
CA SER A 400 -32.11 -0.28 19.14
C SER A 400 -31.03 0.05 18.10
N LEU A 401 -31.00 -0.71 17.00
CA LEU A 401 -30.15 -0.47 15.83
C LEU A 401 -30.99 -0.51 14.55
N ALA A 402 -31.37 0.65 14.01
CA ALA A 402 -32.20 0.73 12.80
C ALA A 402 -31.39 0.51 11.50
N CYS A 403 -30.07 0.67 11.57
CA CYS A 403 -29.16 0.51 10.44
C CYS A 403 -29.30 -0.88 9.80
N VAL A 404 -29.28 -0.94 8.46
CA VAL A 404 -29.47 -2.19 7.72
C VAL A 404 -28.27 -2.52 6.85
N PHE A 405 -28.04 -3.81 6.64
CA PHE A 405 -26.99 -4.31 5.76
C PHE A 405 -27.51 -5.52 4.97
N LEU A 406 -27.85 -5.32 3.70
CA LEU A 406 -28.37 -6.36 2.82
C LEU A 406 -27.24 -6.90 1.95
N THR A 407 -26.98 -8.21 2.01
CA THR A 407 -25.74 -8.81 1.46
C THR A 407 -25.98 -9.85 0.38
N ASP A 408 -27.24 -10.17 0.09
CA ASP A 408 -27.64 -11.15 -0.90
C ASP A 408 -29.06 -10.86 -1.44
N ALA A 409 -29.44 -11.55 -2.52
CA ALA A 409 -30.73 -11.36 -3.15
C ALA A 409 -31.92 -11.66 -2.21
N ALA A 410 -31.76 -12.60 -1.27
CA ALA A 410 -32.80 -12.99 -0.32
C ALA A 410 -33.07 -11.91 0.73
N SER A 411 -32.02 -11.21 1.17
CA SER A 411 -32.11 -10.07 2.09
C SER A 411 -32.56 -8.78 1.41
N GLY A 412 -32.51 -8.70 0.07
CA GLY A 412 -33.03 -7.57 -0.70
C GLY A 412 -31.98 -6.83 -1.53
N LEU A 413 -30.76 -7.37 -1.67
CA LEU A 413 -29.75 -6.82 -2.57
C LEU A 413 -30.26 -6.81 -4.01
N GLY A 414 -30.14 -5.66 -4.69
CA GLY A 414 -30.65 -5.46 -6.05
C GLY A 414 -32.16 -5.28 -6.14
N GLN A 415 -32.90 -5.36 -5.03
CA GLN A 415 -34.34 -5.15 -5.02
C GLN A 415 -34.70 -3.67 -4.88
N HIS A 416 -35.85 -3.28 -5.43
CA HIS A 416 -36.34 -1.91 -5.46
C HIS A 416 -37.69 -1.82 -4.76
N ALA A 417 -37.76 -0.98 -3.73
CA ALA A 417 -39.00 -0.63 -3.05
C ALA A 417 -39.72 0.54 -3.73
N GLU A 418 -41.05 0.46 -3.80
CA GLU A 418 -41.91 1.54 -4.28
C GLU A 418 -41.75 2.79 -3.42
N ASN A 419 -41.67 3.96 -4.05
CA ASN A 419 -41.65 5.23 -3.35
C ASN A 419 -43.05 5.87 -3.40
N LEU A 420 -43.75 5.87 -2.26
CA LEU A 420 -45.09 6.45 -2.15
C LEU A 420 -45.13 7.97 -2.43
N ASP A 421 -44.00 8.67 -2.27
CA ASP A 421 -43.91 10.11 -2.59
C ASP A 421 -43.87 10.36 -4.10
N THR A 422 -43.47 9.36 -4.89
CA THR A 422 -43.36 9.45 -6.35
C THR A 422 -43.97 8.20 -7.00
N PRO A 423 -45.32 8.11 -7.06
CA PRO A 423 -46.03 6.92 -7.54
C PRO A 423 -45.50 6.41 -8.88
N GLY A 424 -45.24 5.10 -8.96
CA GLY A 424 -44.66 4.45 -10.13
C GLY A 424 -43.13 4.54 -10.25
N LYS A 425 -42.44 5.20 -9.30
CA LYS A 425 -40.98 5.18 -9.16
C LYS A 425 -40.59 4.51 -7.83
N CYS A 426 -39.36 4.01 -7.77
CA CYS A 426 -38.75 3.50 -6.55
C CYS A 426 -37.88 4.56 -5.87
N TRP A 427 -37.42 4.31 -4.64
CA TRP A 427 -36.58 5.25 -3.90
C TRP A 427 -35.29 5.68 -4.61
N CYS A 428 -34.72 4.85 -5.51
CA CYS A 428 -33.56 5.23 -6.32
C CYS A 428 -33.70 6.60 -6.98
N HIS A 429 -34.89 6.95 -7.46
CA HIS A 429 -35.13 8.23 -8.13
C HIS A 429 -34.85 9.42 -7.21
N SER A 430 -35.24 9.32 -5.94
CA SER A 430 -35.04 10.38 -4.94
C SER A 430 -33.63 10.38 -4.37
N ILE A 431 -33.07 9.21 -4.03
CA ILE A 431 -31.80 9.11 -3.29
C ILE A 431 -30.55 9.09 -4.19
N TYR A 432 -30.68 8.57 -5.41
CA TYR A 432 -29.55 8.43 -6.34
C TYR A 432 -29.73 9.27 -7.59
N GLY A 433 -30.96 9.50 -8.05
CA GLY A 433 -31.21 10.05 -9.38
C GLY A 433 -30.96 9.01 -10.47
N GLN A 434 -30.49 9.45 -11.64
CA GLN A 434 -30.04 8.55 -12.70
C GLN A 434 -28.58 8.18 -12.47
N VAL A 435 -28.29 6.88 -12.37
CA VAL A 435 -26.92 6.39 -12.28
C VAL A 435 -26.33 6.16 -13.68
N PRO A 436 -25.02 6.31 -13.85
CA PRO A 436 -24.39 6.14 -15.15
C PRO A 436 -24.23 4.64 -15.50
N ALA A 437 -24.11 4.33 -16.78
CA ALA A 437 -24.14 2.95 -17.29
C ALA A 437 -23.01 2.06 -16.73
N GLU A 438 -21.89 2.66 -16.37
CA GLU A 438 -20.73 1.98 -15.80
C GLU A 438 -21.07 1.29 -14.48
N THR A 439 -22.10 1.76 -13.76
CA THR A 439 -22.58 1.10 -12.53
C THR A 439 -23.17 -0.28 -12.78
N TYR A 440 -23.58 -0.60 -14.02
CA TYR A 440 -24.06 -1.92 -14.41
C TYR A 440 -22.95 -2.90 -14.77
N LEU A 441 -21.68 -2.46 -14.70
CA LEU A 441 -20.52 -3.24 -15.07
C LEU A 441 -19.64 -3.50 -13.83
N ASN A 442 -19.42 -4.77 -13.52
CA ASN A 442 -18.53 -5.22 -12.45
C ASN A 442 -17.31 -5.88 -13.08
N VAL A 443 -16.17 -5.19 -13.08
CA VAL A 443 -14.92 -5.69 -13.66
C VAL A 443 -14.01 -6.23 -12.57
N VAL A 444 -13.60 -7.49 -12.69
CA VAL A 444 -12.68 -8.15 -11.74
C VAL A 444 -11.43 -8.59 -12.47
N GLU A 445 -10.27 -8.08 -12.06
CA GLU A 445 -8.98 -8.57 -12.55
C GLU A 445 -8.50 -9.71 -11.65
N VAL A 446 -8.20 -10.86 -12.26
CA VAL A 446 -7.73 -12.07 -11.58
C VAL A 446 -6.37 -12.45 -12.14
N ASP A 447 -5.46 -12.82 -11.25
CA ASP A 447 -4.17 -13.36 -11.66
C ASP A 447 -4.35 -14.70 -12.42
N PRO A 448 -3.95 -14.82 -13.70
CA PRO A 448 -4.07 -16.04 -14.48
C PRO A 448 -3.57 -17.29 -13.76
N ASP A 449 -2.40 -17.15 -13.13
CA ASP A 449 -1.69 -18.26 -12.47
C ASP A 449 -2.39 -18.73 -11.19
N ARG A 450 -3.36 -17.96 -10.70
CA ARG A 450 -4.06 -18.20 -9.43
C ARG A 450 -5.56 -18.22 -9.60
N ILE A 451 -6.09 -18.29 -10.82
CA ILE A 451 -7.55 -18.30 -11.04
C ILE A 451 -8.24 -19.42 -10.24
N ASP A 452 -7.58 -20.57 -10.13
CA ASP A 452 -8.06 -21.74 -9.36
C ASP A 452 -7.73 -21.71 -7.86
N SER A 453 -7.06 -20.66 -7.37
CA SER A 453 -6.78 -20.52 -5.95
C SER A 453 -8.09 -20.49 -5.16
N PRO A 454 -8.16 -21.12 -3.97
CA PRO A 454 -9.36 -21.08 -3.13
C PRO A 454 -9.88 -19.66 -2.90
N ASP A 455 -8.96 -18.72 -2.68
CA ASP A 455 -9.26 -17.30 -2.47
C ASP A 455 -9.94 -16.67 -3.69
N ASN A 456 -9.37 -16.86 -4.90
CA ASN A 456 -9.96 -16.31 -6.12
C ASN A 456 -11.30 -16.95 -6.46
N ARG A 457 -11.45 -18.27 -6.25
CA ARG A 457 -12.73 -18.95 -6.44
C ARG A 457 -13.81 -18.41 -5.51
N GLN A 458 -13.48 -18.20 -4.24
CA GLN A 458 -14.41 -17.63 -3.26
C GLN A 458 -14.77 -16.18 -3.61
N MET A 459 -13.78 -15.34 -3.93
CA MET A 459 -14.01 -13.97 -4.39
C MET A 459 -14.91 -13.92 -5.63
N LEU A 460 -14.60 -14.72 -6.66
CA LEU A 460 -15.38 -14.76 -7.89
C LEU A 460 -16.80 -15.29 -7.67
N ALA A 461 -16.98 -16.26 -6.79
CA ALA A 461 -18.31 -16.72 -6.40
C ALA A 461 -19.12 -15.59 -5.76
N PHE A 462 -18.53 -14.80 -4.86
CA PHE A 462 -19.18 -13.63 -4.28
C PHE A 462 -19.51 -12.56 -5.31
N LYS A 463 -18.54 -12.19 -6.16
CA LYS A 463 -18.76 -11.19 -7.22
C LYS A 463 -19.82 -11.63 -8.22
N ARG A 464 -19.90 -12.93 -8.51
CA ARG A 464 -20.94 -13.51 -9.35
C ARG A 464 -22.30 -13.43 -8.67
N SER A 465 -22.39 -13.82 -7.40
CA SER A 465 -23.63 -13.73 -6.63
C SER A 465 -24.13 -12.28 -6.49
N ASP A 466 -23.23 -11.32 -6.29
CA ASP A 466 -23.58 -9.90 -6.24
C ASP A 466 -24.08 -9.40 -7.60
N ALA A 467 -23.31 -9.69 -8.66
CA ALA A 467 -23.69 -9.26 -10.00
C ALA A 467 -25.03 -9.87 -10.41
N GLU A 468 -25.30 -11.13 -10.05
CA GLU A 468 -26.59 -11.78 -10.27
C GLU A 468 -27.72 -11.10 -9.48
N ALA A 469 -27.52 -10.86 -8.18
CA ALA A 469 -28.51 -10.18 -7.33
C ALA A 469 -28.84 -8.77 -7.85
N MET A 470 -27.82 -8.03 -8.28
CA MET A 470 -27.94 -6.65 -8.77
C MET A 470 -28.29 -6.54 -10.27
N GLY A 471 -28.35 -7.65 -11.00
CA GLY A 471 -28.51 -7.64 -12.46
C GLY A 471 -27.39 -6.92 -13.21
N GLN A 472 -26.16 -6.94 -12.67
CA GLN A 472 -24.96 -6.38 -13.30
C GLN A 472 -24.28 -7.39 -14.23
N LEU A 473 -23.44 -6.87 -15.12
CA LEU A 473 -22.54 -7.65 -15.95
C LEU A 473 -21.21 -7.84 -15.22
N LEU A 474 -20.89 -9.08 -14.87
CA LEU A 474 -19.57 -9.44 -14.36
C LEU A 474 -18.62 -9.76 -15.52
N VAL A 475 -17.53 -9.01 -15.61
CA VAL A 475 -16.44 -9.24 -16.58
C VAL A 475 -15.17 -9.59 -15.83
N ILE A 476 -14.55 -10.71 -16.18
CA ILE A 476 -13.37 -11.23 -15.49
C ILE A 476 -12.18 -11.10 -16.44
N LYS A 477 -11.19 -10.29 -16.07
CA LYS A 477 -9.91 -10.21 -16.77
C LYS A 477 -8.94 -11.20 -16.14
N SER A 478 -8.60 -12.25 -16.87
CA SER A 478 -7.59 -13.23 -16.51
C SER A 478 -6.40 -13.14 -17.46
N ASP A 479 -6.36 -14.03 -18.44
CA ASP A 479 -5.26 -14.36 -19.33
C ASP A 479 -5.50 -13.90 -20.79
N GLN A 480 -6.57 -13.14 -21.03
CA GLN A 480 -6.87 -12.60 -22.34
C GLN A 480 -5.73 -11.70 -22.84
N SER A 481 -5.44 -11.74 -24.14
CA SER A 481 -4.60 -10.73 -24.78
C SER A 481 -5.21 -9.34 -24.64
N ASP A 482 -4.39 -8.29 -24.64
CA ASP A 482 -4.87 -6.91 -24.47
C ASP A 482 -5.97 -6.54 -25.49
N ILE A 483 -5.86 -7.02 -26.74
CA ILE A 483 -6.87 -6.79 -27.78
C ILE A 483 -8.17 -7.54 -27.47
N SER A 484 -8.09 -8.80 -27.02
CA SER A 484 -9.26 -9.57 -26.63
C SER A 484 -9.96 -8.95 -25.43
N TRP A 485 -9.18 -8.48 -24.44
CA TRP A 485 -9.68 -7.76 -23.27
C TRP A 485 -10.41 -6.48 -23.67
N GLN A 486 -9.82 -5.66 -24.54
CA GLN A 486 -10.45 -4.42 -25.01
C GLN A 486 -11.78 -4.69 -25.72
N ARG A 487 -11.85 -5.74 -26.54
CA ARG A 487 -13.08 -6.13 -27.23
C ARG A 487 -14.16 -6.60 -26.24
N GLU A 488 -13.82 -7.49 -25.31
CA GLU A 488 -14.76 -8.00 -24.30
C GLU A 488 -15.29 -6.87 -23.41
N LEU A 489 -14.40 -5.98 -22.96
CA LEU A 489 -14.78 -4.81 -22.17
C LEU A 489 -15.70 -3.88 -22.96
N ALA A 490 -15.39 -3.58 -24.23
CA ALA A 490 -16.22 -2.72 -25.06
C ALA A 490 -17.63 -3.32 -25.30
N GLU A 491 -17.73 -4.62 -25.56
CA GLU A 491 -19.00 -5.32 -25.69
C GLU A 491 -19.81 -5.28 -24.38
N ALA A 492 -19.15 -5.48 -23.23
CA ALA A 492 -19.80 -5.42 -21.93
C ALA A 492 -20.24 -3.99 -21.58
N THR A 493 -19.45 -2.97 -21.90
CA THR A 493 -19.84 -1.56 -21.74
C THR A 493 -21.09 -1.22 -22.56
N HIS A 494 -21.16 -1.67 -23.82
CA HIS A 494 -22.34 -1.47 -24.66
C HIS A 494 -23.58 -2.17 -24.06
N LYS A 495 -23.45 -3.40 -23.58
CA LYS A 495 -24.55 -4.10 -22.90
C LYS A 495 -24.95 -3.41 -21.59
N ALA A 496 -24.00 -2.88 -20.82
CA ALA A 496 -24.27 -2.12 -19.61
C ALA A 496 -25.08 -0.85 -19.90
N GLN A 497 -24.80 -0.15 -21.00
CA GLN A 497 -25.60 0.98 -21.49
C GLN A 497 -27.04 0.58 -21.82
N GLN A 498 -27.22 -0.56 -22.50
CA GLN A 498 -28.56 -1.08 -22.81
C GLN A 498 -29.33 -1.44 -21.54
N LEU A 499 -28.68 -2.07 -20.55
CA LEU A 499 -29.29 -2.40 -19.26
C LEU A 499 -29.68 -1.13 -18.49
N CYS A 500 -28.78 -0.15 -18.43
CA CYS A 500 -29.04 1.12 -17.78
C CYS A 500 -30.27 1.82 -18.38
N TRP A 501 -30.36 1.89 -19.71
CA TRP A 501 -31.54 2.43 -20.38
C TRP A 501 -32.80 1.61 -20.08
N ALA A 502 -32.75 0.28 -20.24
CA ALA A 502 -33.90 -0.60 -19.99
C ALA A 502 -34.43 -0.52 -18.54
N LYS A 503 -33.57 -0.15 -17.59
CA LYS A 503 -33.89 -0.01 -16.17
C LYS A 503 -34.15 1.43 -15.74
N ASP A 504 -34.25 2.36 -16.69
CA ASP A 504 -34.48 3.80 -16.46
C ASP A 504 -33.42 4.46 -15.57
N GLY A 505 -32.16 4.04 -15.72
CA GLY A 505 -31.03 4.58 -14.96
C GLY A 505 -31.11 4.35 -13.46
N ARG A 506 -31.86 3.33 -13.00
CA ARG A 506 -31.93 3.01 -11.56
C ARG A 506 -30.64 2.37 -11.07
N ALA A 507 -30.33 2.54 -9.79
CA ALA A 507 -29.14 1.94 -9.18
C ALA A 507 -29.22 0.40 -9.14
N PRO A 508 -28.26 -0.35 -9.70
CA PRO A 508 -28.36 -1.81 -9.78
C PRO A 508 -28.28 -2.50 -8.43
N TRP A 509 -27.66 -1.87 -7.41
CA TRP A 509 -27.65 -2.41 -6.04
C TRP A 509 -29.00 -2.30 -5.33
N GLY A 510 -30.00 -1.65 -5.94
CA GLY A 510 -31.35 -1.54 -5.40
C GLY A 510 -31.51 -0.46 -4.34
N CYS A 511 -32.76 -0.28 -3.89
CA CYS A 511 -33.12 0.66 -2.82
C CYS A 511 -33.99 0.02 -1.74
N GLN A 512 -34.10 -1.31 -1.71
CA GLN A 512 -34.82 -2.03 -0.64
C GLN A 512 -34.23 -1.74 0.73
N TRP A 513 -32.90 -1.58 0.82
CA TRP A 513 -32.21 -1.21 2.06
C TRP A 513 -32.80 0.07 2.67
N PHE A 514 -33.11 1.07 1.84
CA PHE A 514 -33.62 2.34 2.32
C PHE A 514 -35.03 2.19 2.89
N GLU A 515 -35.87 1.38 2.25
CA GLU A 515 -37.23 1.10 2.75
C GLU A 515 -37.22 0.35 4.08
N GLU A 516 -36.37 -0.69 4.23
CA GLU A 516 -36.24 -1.41 5.50
C GLU A 516 -35.68 -0.52 6.61
N TRP A 517 -34.63 0.24 6.30
CA TRP A 517 -34.08 1.24 7.22
C TRP A 517 -35.13 2.28 7.63
N LYS A 518 -35.88 2.82 6.68
CA LYS A 518 -36.92 3.81 6.89
C LYS A 518 -38.00 3.29 7.84
N LYS A 519 -38.48 2.05 7.62
CA LYS A 519 -39.45 1.40 8.53
C LYS A 519 -38.90 1.33 9.96
N ASN A 520 -37.64 0.92 10.12
CA ASN A 520 -37.00 0.83 11.43
C ASN A 520 -36.85 2.20 12.10
N ALA A 521 -36.43 3.22 11.36
CA ALA A 521 -36.27 4.58 11.86
C ALA A 521 -37.62 5.22 12.24
N ASP A 522 -38.63 5.08 11.38
CA ASP A 522 -40.00 5.55 11.66
C ASP A 522 -40.58 4.85 12.90
N PHE A 523 -40.36 3.55 13.04
CA PHE A 523 -40.84 2.78 14.19
C PHE A 523 -40.13 3.18 15.49
N ALA A 524 -38.81 3.35 15.46
CA ALA A 524 -38.05 3.88 16.61
C ALA A 524 -38.53 5.28 17.02
N ALA A 525 -38.86 6.15 16.06
CA ALA A 525 -39.41 7.47 16.33
C ALA A 525 -40.83 7.41 16.92
N GLN A 526 -41.68 6.49 16.45
CA GLN A 526 -43.01 6.24 17.03
C GLN A 526 -42.94 5.75 18.48
N LEU A 527 -41.91 4.97 18.80
CA LEU A 527 -41.61 4.52 20.17
C LEU A 527 -40.95 5.60 21.03
N HIS A 528 -40.77 6.82 20.49
CA HIS A 528 -40.10 7.94 21.15
C HIS A 528 -38.67 7.64 21.61
N GLN A 529 -37.96 6.79 20.87
CA GLN A 529 -36.54 6.52 21.12
C GLN A 529 -35.70 7.74 20.72
N GLU A 530 -34.67 8.03 21.50
CA GLU A 530 -33.66 9.02 21.15
C GLU A 530 -32.85 8.49 19.96
N LEU A 531 -32.84 9.22 18.85
CA LEU A 531 -32.17 8.78 17.62
C LEU A 531 -30.71 9.26 17.62
N HIS A 532 -29.77 8.38 17.29
CA HIS A 532 -28.33 8.65 17.27
C HIS A 532 -27.73 8.47 15.87
N VAL A 533 -26.94 9.43 15.43
CA VAL A 533 -26.21 9.44 14.14
C VAL A 533 -24.71 9.55 14.41
N PHE A 534 -23.93 8.58 13.95
CA PHE A 534 -22.48 8.59 14.05
C PHE A 534 -21.82 9.07 12.75
N TYR A 535 -20.87 9.99 12.90
CA TYR A 535 -20.08 10.57 11.82
C TYR A 535 -18.65 10.02 11.81
N PHE A 536 -17.96 10.16 10.68
CA PHE A 536 -16.52 9.90 10.61
C PHE A 536 -15.72 10.73 11.63
N GLU A 537 -14.56 10.21 11.99
CA GLU A 537 -13.66 10.81 12.97
C GLU A 537 -13.35 12.29 12.67
N GLY A 538 -13.67 13.16 13.64
CA GLY A 538 -13.45 14.60 13.58
C GLY A 538 -14.40 15.35 12.65
N ARG A 539 -15.49 14.73 12.20
CA ARG A 539 -16.38 15.25 11.14
C ARG A 539 -17.85 15.32 11.55
N THR A 540 -18.15 15.36 12.86
CA THR A 540 -19.52 15.48 13.38
C THR A 540 -20.28 16.62 12.73
N GLY A 541 -21.49 16.33 12.23
CA GLY A 541 -22.38 17.29 11.59
C GLY A 541 -22.02 17.67 10.14
N GLN A 542 -20.91 17.19 9.59
CA GLN A 542 -20.45 17.52 8.22
C GLN A 542 -20.98 16.52 7.18
N GLY A 543 -21.20 16.98 5.95
CA GLY A 543 -21.58 16.13 4.80
C GLY A 543 -23.08 15.87 4.64
N LYS A 544 -23.93 16.67 5.31
CA LYS A 544 -25.39 16.66 5.13
C LYS A 544 -25.78 17.22 3.77
N VAL A 545 -26.80 16.65 3.15
CA VAL A 545 -27.40 17.12 1.89
C VAL A 545 -28.90 17.24 2.08
N PRO A 546 -29.55 18.35 1.67
CA PRO A 546 -31.01 18.45 1.69
C PRO A 546 -31.67 17.32 0.88
N TRP A 547 -32.82 16.82 1.33
CA TRP A 547 -33.50 15.70 0.69
C TRP A 547 -33.82 15.92 -0.80
N ASP A 548 -34.23 17.14 -1.16
CA ASP A 548 -34.53 17.56 -2.53
C ASP A 548 -33.28 17.64 -3.43
N GLN A 549 -32.08 17.59 -2.86
CA GLN A 549 -30.80 17.62 -3.57
C GLN A 549 -30.08 16.26 -3.58
N LEU A 550 -30.66 15.20 -3.02
CA LEU A 550 -30.02 13.88 -2.99
C LEU A 550 -29.79 13.28 -4.39
N CYS A 551 -30.64 13.60 -5.36
CA CYS A 551 -30.46 13.17 -6.75
C CYS A 551 -29.42 14.01 -7.52
N ASP A 552 -28.93 15.11 -6.95
CA ASP A 552 -27.89 15.95 -7.55
C ASP A 552 -26.49 15.42 -7.18
N GLU A 553 -25.81 14.83 -8.16
CA GLU A 553 -24.44 14.34 -8.00
C GLU A 553 -23.43 15.44 -7.63
N ALA A 554 -23.61 16.68 -8.10
CA ALA A 554 -22.72 17.77 -7.75
C ALA A 554 -22.89 18.18 -6.28
N ALA A 555 -24.13 18.22 -5.79
CA ALA A 555 -24.42 18.47 -4.37
C ALA A 555 -23.83 17.37 -3.48
N LYS A 556 -24.00 16.09 -3.86
CA LYS A 556 -23.40 14.96 -3.15
C LYS A 556 -21.88 14.98 -3.17
N ALA A 557 -21.27 15.23 -4.32
CA ALA A 557 -19.80 15.30 -4.45
C ALA A 557 -19.23 16.39 -3.54
N LYS A 558 -19.84 17.58 -3.54
CA LYS A 558 -19.45 18.70 -2.67
C LYS A 558 -19.59 18.37 -1.19
N ALA A 559 -20.68 17.68 -0.80
CA ALA A 559 -20.89 17.29 0.59
C ALA A 559 -19.92 16.19 1.05
N ARG A 560 -19.51 15.29 0.13
CA ARG A 560 -18.53 14.23 0.42
C ARG A 560 -17.11 14.75 0.53
N GLU A 561 -16.76 15.85 -0.14
CA GLU A 561 -15.44 16.47 -0.05
C GLU A 561 -15.15 16.96 1.39
N GLY A 562 -14.48 16.12 2.17
CA GLY A 562 -14.23 16.37 3.59
C GLY A 562 -15.45 16.18 4.50
N GLY A 563 -16.51 15.51 4.01
CA GLY A 563 -17.73 15.22 4.78
C GLY A 563 -17.54 14.17 5.87
N GLY A 564 -18.51 14.07 6.78
CA GLY A 564 -18.53 13.10 7.88
C GLY A 564 -19.49 11.93 7.69
N LEU A 565 -20.19 11.86 6.55
CA LEU A 565 -21.19 10.83 6.25
C LEU A 565 -20.77 9.97 5.07
N GLY A 566 -21.04 8.66 5.16
CA GLY A 566 -20.98 7.73 4.04
C GLY A 566 -22.14 7.91 3.05
N ALA A 567 -22.06 7.21 1.92
CA ALA A 567 -23.02 7.37 0.82
C ALA A 567 -24.48 7.04 1.20
N SER A 568 -24.73 5.95 1.95
CA SER A 568 -26.07 5.62 2.46
C SER A 568 -26.51 6.61 3.55
N GLN A 569 -25.58 6.94 4.46
CA GLN A 569 -25.83 7.83 5.59
C GLN A 569 -26.30 9.22 5.15
N THR A 570 -25.82 9.74 4.01
CA THR A 570 -26.31 11.01 3.47
C THR A 570 -27.83 10.98 3.22
N ALA A 571 -28.35 9.88 2.66
CA ALA A 571 -29.79 9.73 2.43
C ALA A 571 -30.56 9.49 3.74
N GLU A 572 -29.99 8.71 4.66
CA GLU A 572 -30.55 8.44 5.99
C GLU A 572 -30.76 9.76 6.76
N VAL A 573 -29.70 10.55 6.92
CA VAL A 573 -29.74 11.83 7.66
C VAL A 573 -30.66 12.84 6.97
N ALA A 574 -30.62 12.92 5.63
CA ALA A 574 -31.52 13.80 4.89
C ALA A 574 -33.00 13.45 5.10
N TYR A 575 -33.33 12.16 5.20
CA TYR A 575 -34.70 11.71 5.51
C TYR A 575 -35.12 12.14 6.91
N LEU A 576 -34.28 11.88 7.92
CA LEU A 576 -34.57 12.29 9.31
C LEU A 576 -34.84 13.79 9.40
N GLN A 577 -34.03 14.61 8.71
CA GLN A 577 -34.23 16.06 8.65
C GLN A 577 -35.53 16.45 7.93
N ARG A 578 -35.86 15.80 6.81
CA ARG A 578 -37.11 16.05 6.07
C ARG A 578 -38.34 15.73 6.91
N MET A 579 -38.30 14.65 7.69
CA MET A 579 -39.41 14.24 8.56
C MET A 579 -39.49 15.05 9.85
N GLY A 580 -38.48 15.88 10.15
CA GLY A 580 -38.42 16.66 11.38
C GLY A 580 -38.09 15.82 12.62
N PHE A 581 -37.47 14.65 12.45
CA PHE A 581 -37.03 13.83 13.57
C PHE A 581 -35.79 14.44 14.23
N SER A 582 -35.83 14.64 15.54
CA SER A 582 -34.67 15.06 16.33
C SER A 582 -33.70 13.89 16.52
N PHE A 583 -32.41 14.13 16.32
CA PHE A 583 -31.35 13.14 16.55
C PHE A 583 -30.10 13.79 17.15
N ILE A 584 -29.33 13.00 17.89
CA ILE A 584 -28.05 13.40 18.48
C ILE A 584 -26.90 12.98 17.56
N GLU A 585 -25.97 13.90 17.35
CA GLU A 585 -24.83 13.71 16.45
C GLU A 585 -23.58 13.35 17.26
N HIS A 586 -22.94 12.24 16.88
CA HIS A 586 -21.77 11.69 17.56
C HIS A 586 -20.57 11.62 16.63
N ASP A 587 -19.37 11.84 17.18
CA ASP A 587 -18.13 11.40 16.54
C ASP A 587 -18.01 9.89 16.74
N ILE A 588 -17.52 9.15 15.74
CA ILE A 588 -17.30 7.70 15.89
C ILE A 588 -16.39 7.32 17.07
N ARG A 589 -15.50 8.21 17.49
CA ARG A 589 -14.65 8.00 18.68
C ARG A 589 -15.44 7.89 19.98
N ASP A 590 -16.65 8.46 20.00
CA ASP A 590 -17.52 8.44 21.17
C ASP A 590 -18.32 7.13 21.27
N PHE A 591 -18.28 6.27 20.23
CA PHE A 591 -19.10 5.06 20.16
C PHE A 591 -18.85 4.08 21.32
N GLN A 592 -17.59 3.86 21.71
CA GLN A 592 -17.27 2.96 22.82
C GLN A 592 -17.78 3.49 24.16
N ALA A 593 -17.70 4.80 24.38
CA ALA A 593 -18.26 5.43 25.57
C ALA A 593 -19.80 5.39 25.55
N PHE A 594 -20.40 5.55 24.36
CA PHE A 594 -21.84 5.47 24.16
C PHE A 594 -22.41 4.10 24.55
N ILE A 595 -21.79 3.00 24.07
CA ILE A 595 -22.25 1.65 24.40
C ILE A 595 -21.96 1.28 25.87
N ALA A 596 -20.85 1.75 26.43
CA ALA A 596 -20.47 1.46 27.82
C ALA A 596 -21.31 2.23 28.86
N ALA A 597 -21.93 3.36 28.48
CA ALA A 597 -22.77 4.12 29.39
C ALA A 597 -24.08 3.42 29.76
N ASP A 598 -24.46 2.38 29.02
CA ASP A 598 -25.69 1.59 29.22
C ASP A 598 -25.42 0.16 29.74
N GLU A 599 -24.15 -0.21 29.97
CA GLU A 599 -23.75 -1.41 30.75
C GLU A 599 -23.72 -1.11 32.25
#